data_AF-A0AAN4XFP4-F1
#
_entry.id   AF-A0AAN4XFP4-F1
#
_cell.length_a   1.000
_cell.length_b   1.000
_cell.length_c   1.000
_cell.angle_alpha   90.00
_cell.angle_beta   90.00
_cell.angle_gamma   90.00
#
_symmetry.space_group_name_H-M   'P 1'
#
loop_
_entity.id
_entity.type
_entity.pdbx_description
1 polymer ?
#
loop_
_entity_poly.entity_id
_entity_poly.type
_entity_poly.pdbx_seq_one_letter_code
_entity_poly.pdbx_strand_id
1 'polypeptide(L)'
;MNGTTSKLTRTQRRIAIVEFIFATLFFLPKTADQIQAAFLDYDVPERPLNDWQKEIVKVFSERCVEFIELIENQQQRNQAEVQSKYNKVSGKKVDLLTKAVILCALSEQHAQATDKPLLISEALLIMDHYSQVPEKKQTHALLDKLL
;
A
#
# COMPACT_ATOMS: atom_id res chain seq x y z
N MET A 1 -0.12 -0.39 38.44
CA MET A 1 0.05 0.46 37.24
C MET A 1 -0.72 -0.19 36.11
N ASN A 2 -1.97 0.18 35.89
CA ASN A 2 -2.79 -0.35 34.79
C ASN A 2 -2.62 0.60 33.60
N GLY A 3 -1.57 0.36 32.81
CA GLY A 3 -1.37 1.05 31.55
C GLY A 3 -2.46 0.61 30.57
N THR A 4 -3.31 1.55 30.20
CA THR A 4 -4.23 1.47 29.07
C THR A 4 -3.45 1.01 27.83
N THR A 5 -3.52 -0.27 27.48
CA THR A 5 -3.21 -0.74 26.13
C THR A 5 -4.25 -0.12 25.20
N SER A 6 -3.98 1.09 24.73
CA SER A 6 -4.78 1.75 23.70
C SER A 6 -4.90 0.78 22.53
N LYS A 7 -6.12 0.32 22.24
CA LYS A 7 -6.37 -0.57 21.10
C LYS A 7 -5.97 0.21 19.84
N LEU A 8 -4.97 -0.31 19.11
CA LEU A 8 -4.53 0.31 17.85
C LEU A 8 -5.72 0.47 16.90
N THR A 9 -5.87 1.67 16.33
CA THR A 9 -6.90 1.95 15.32
C THR A 9 -6.63 1.19 14.03
N ARG A 10 -7.64 1.03 13.17
CA ARG A 10 -7.44 0.40 11.84
C ARG A 10 -6.39 1.15 11.01
N THR A 11 -6.38 2.48 11.04
CA THR A 11 -5.36 3.28 10.36
C THR A 11 -3.95 2.99 10.89
N GLN A 12 -3.75 2.88 12.22
CA GLN A 12 -2.45 2.51 12.80
C GLN A 12 -1.99 1.10 12.39
N ARG A 13 -2.94 0.18 12.20
CA ARG A 13 -2.67 -1.17 11.70
C ARG A 13 -2.33 -1.17 10.21
N ARG A 14 -3.01 -0.38 9.39
CA ARG A 14 -2.64 -0.15 7.98
C ARG A 14 -1.25 0.43 7.85
N ILE A 15 -0.90 1.40 8.70
CA ILE A 15 0.44 1.98 8.72
C ILE A 15 1.49 0.89 8.92
N ALA A 16 1.27 -0.07 9.84
CA ALA A 16 2.20 -1.19 10.05
C ALA A 16 2.37 -2.04 8.78
N ILE A 17 1.28 -2.31 8.06
CA ILE A 17 1.30 -3.04 6.79
C ILE A 17 2.07 -2.24 5.73
N VAL A 18 1.81 -0.94 5.60
CA VAL A 18 2.49 -0.06 4.63
C VAL A 18 3.98 0.00 4.91
N GLU A 19 4.39 0.15 6.18
CA GLU A 19 5.80 0.15 6.59
C GLU A 19 6.48 -1.17 6.23
N PHE A 20 5.80 -2.29 6.49
CA PHE A 20 6.28 -3.63 6.12
C PHE A 20 6.41 -3.80 4.60
N ILE A 21 5.39 -3.42 3.82
CA ILE A 21 5.41 -3.50 2.35
C ILE A 21 6.54 -2.61 1.82
N PHE A 22 6.65 -1.37 2.30
CA PHE A 22 7.69 -0.44 1.91
C PHE A 22 9.09 -1.02 2.13
N ALA A 23 9.36 -1.59 3.31
CA ALA A 23 10.62 -2.26 3.60
C ALA A 23 10.84 -3.47 2.67
N THR A 24 9.81 -4.28 2.45
CA THR A 24 9.87 -5.47 1.60
C THR A 24 10.25 -5.14 0.15
N LEU A 25 9.77 -4.01 -0.39
CA LEU A 25 10.05 -3.59 -1.77
C LEU A 25 11.54 -3.39 -2.06
N PHE A 26 12.38 -3.06 -1.07
CA PHE A 26 13.83 -2.94 -1.24
C PHE A 26 14.55 -4.28 -1.43
N PHE A 27 13.92 -5.37 -1.01
CA PHE A 27 14.54 -6.70 -0.94
C PHE A 27 13.84 -7.74 -1.81
N LEU A 28 13.01 -7.31 -2.76
CA LEU A 28 12.45 -8.20 -3.77
C LEU A 28 13.55 -8.68 -4.74
N PRO A 29 13.44 -9.89 -5.32
CA PRO A 29 12.31 -10.83 -5.21
C PRO A 29 12.31 -11.65 -3.91
N LYS A 30 11.11 -11.98 -3.41
CA LYS A 30 10.88 -12.91 -2.31
C LYS A 30 9.69 -13.81 -2.65
N THR A 31 9.72 -15.04 -2.17
CA THR A 31 8.55 -15.94 -2.25
C THR A 31 7.44 -15.48 -1.30
N ALA A 32 6.20 -15.89 -1.56
CA ALA A 32 5.06 -15.55 -0.69
C ALA A 32 5.30 -15.98 0.76
N ASP A 33 5.81 -17.21 0.96
CA ASP A 33 6.12 -17.75 2.29
C ASP A 33 7.17 -16.92 3.03
N GLN A 34 8.22 -16.46 2.32
CA GLN A 34 9.24 -15.60 2.92
C GLN A 34 8.69 -14.24 3.35
N ILE A 35 7.78 -13.65 2.57
CA ILE A 35 7.12 -12.38 2.91
C ILE A 35 6.21 -12.59 4.13
N GLN A 36 5.38 -13.63 4.13
CA GLN A 36 4.48 -13.91 5.25
C GLN A 36 5.25 -14.19 6.54
N ALA A 37 6.32 -14.98 6.48
CA ALA A 37 7.18 -15.26 7.63
C ALA A 37 7.83 -13.98 8.18
N ALA A 38 8.39 -13.14 7.30
CA ALA A 38 9.00 -11.87 7.71
C ALA A 38 7.98 -10.90 8.34
N PHE A 39 6.71 -10.98 7.97
CA PHE A 39 5.68 -10.15 8.61
C PHE A 39 5.40 -10.60 10.04
N LEU A 40 5.51 -11.90 10.35
CA LEU A 40 5.33 -12.39 11.72
C LEU A 40 6.42 -11.88 12.68
N ASP A 41 7.61 -11.55 12.17
CA ASP A 41 8.68 -10.94 12.98
C ASP A 41 8.31 -9.51 13.47
N TYR A 42 7.29 -8.88 12.89
CA TYR A 42 6.74 -7.59 13.36
C TYR A 42 5.75 -7.74 14.52
N ASP A 43 5.38 -8.97 14.91
CA ASP A 43 4.47 -9.23 16.03
C ASP A 43 5.19 -9.05 17.37
N VAL A 44 5.15 -7.81 17.88
CA VAL A 44 5.75 -7.43 19.17
C VAL A 44 4.66 -7.06 20.18
N PRO A 45 4.89 -7.24 21.50
CA PRO A 45 3.88 -6.94 22.53
C PRO A 45 3.29 -5.53 22.46
N GLU A 46 4.08 -4.55 22.02
CA GLU A 46 3.69 -3.15 21.88
C GLU A 46 2.83 -2.90 20.62
N ARG A 47 2.90 -3.78 19.62
CA ARG A 47 2.21 -3.64 18.34
C ARG A 47 1.73 -5.01 17.81
N PRO A 48 0.84 -5.69 18.54
CA PRO A 48 0.44 -7.04 18.21
C PRO A 48 -0.32 -7.09 16.87
N LEU A 49 0.06 -8.02 16.02
CA LEU A 49 -0.57 -8.26 14.73
C LEU A 49 -1.89 -9.02 14.94
N ASN A 50 -2.94 -8.59 14.24
CA ASN A 50 -4.21 -9.31 14.22
C ASN A 50 -4.41 -10.06 12.89
N ASP A 51 -5.42 -10.93 12.86
CA ASP A 51 -5.74 -11.75 11.68
C ASP A 51 -6.04 -10.91 10.45
N TRP A 52 -6.74 -9.78 10.65
CA TRP A 52 -7.02 -8.81 9.60
C TRP A 52 -5.74 -8.31 8.89
N GLN A 53 -4.68 -7.99 9.64
CA GLN A 53 -3.39 -7.61 9.05
C GLN A 53 -2.71 -8.77 8.32
N LYS A 54 -2.78 -9.98 8.89
CA LYS A 54 -2.17 -11.19 8.33
C LYS A 54 -2.84 -11.59 7.00
N GLU A 55 -4.16 -11.47 6.90
CA GLU A 55 -4.92 -11.72 5.66
C GLU A 55 -4.54 -10.75 4.55
N ILE A 56 -4.38 -9.46 4.86
CA ILE A 56 -3.93 -8.46 3.88
C ILE A 56 -2.51 -8.78 3.39
N VAL A 57 -1.59 -9.08 4.31
CA VAL A 57 -0.20 -9.40 3.94
C VAL A 57 -0.10 -10.72 3.17
N LYS A 58 -0.95 -11.70 3.48
CA LYS A 58 -1.06 -12.93 2.69
C LYS A 58 -1.41 -12.62 1.25
N VAL A 59 -2.46 -11.84 0.99
CA VAL A 59 -2.85 -11.43 -0.37
C VAL A 59 -1.73 -10.64 -1.06
N PHE A 60 -1.10 -9.69 -0.35
CA PHE A 60 0.06 -8.98 -0.86
C PHE A 60 1.17 -9.94 -1.31
N SER A 61 1.51 -10.92 -0.47
CA SER A 61 2.60 -11.87 -0.74
C SER A 61 2.33 -12.77 -1.94
N GLU A 62 1.07 -13.18 -2.13
CA GLU A 62 0.64 -14.07 -3.21
C GLU A 62 0.51 -13.34 -4.54
N ARG A 63 0.21 -12.03 -4.51
CA ARG A 63 -0.12 -11.23 -5.71
C ARG A 63 0.83 -10.05 -5.94
N CYS A 64 1.96 -10.02 -5.23
CA CYS A 64 2.91 -8.90 -5.23
C CYS A 64 3.32 -8.49 -6.66
N VAL A 65 3.75 -9.47 -7.46
CA VAL A 65 4.19 -9.26 -8.84
C VAL A 65 3.06 -8.71 -9.69
N GLU A 66 1.89 -9.35 -9.64
CA GLU A 66 0.69 -8.93 -10.37
C GLU A 66 0.30 -7.48 -10.04
N PHE A 67 0.25 -7.12 -8.75
CA PHE A 67 -0.13 -5.77 -8.35
C PHE A 67 0.93 -4.73 -8.74
N ILE A 68 2.22 -5.06 -8.67
CA ILE A 68 3.29 -4.17 -9.14
C ILE A 68 3.13 -3.91 -10.64
N GLU A 69 2.88 -4.94 -11.44
CA GLU A 69 2.63 -4.81 -12.88
C GLU A 69 1.37 -3.97 -13.16
N LEU A 70 0.29 -4.15 -12.41
CA LEU A 70 -0.92 -3.33 -12.53
C LEU A 70 -0.63 -1.84 -12.29
N ILE A 71 0.13 -1.51 -11.23
CA ILE A 71 0.52 -0.13 -10.91
C ILE A 71 1.35 0.46 -12.04
N GLU A 72 2.34 -0.28 -12.53
CA GLU A 72 3.26 0.19 -13.57
C GLU A 72 2.55 0.39 -14.91
N ASN A 73 1.69 -0.55 -15.30
CA ASN A 73 0.87 -0.44 -16.51
C ASN A 73 -0.08 0.75 -16.44
N GLN A 74 -0.75 0.97 -15.29
CA GLN A 74 -1.63 2.13 -15.14
C GLN A 74 -0.86 3.45 -15.13
N GLN A 75 0.34 3.47 -14.55
CA GLN A 75 1.22 4.63 -14.63
C GLN A 75 1.60 4.95 -16.09
N GLN A 76 1.99 3.95 -16.88
CA GLN A 76 2.34 4.13 -18.29
C GLN A 76 1.15 4.68 -19.10
N ARG A 77 -0.06 4.17 -18.87
CA ARG A 77 -1.30 4.68 -19.49
C ARG A 77 -1.52 6.15 -19.15
N ASN A 78 -1.42 6.51 -17.87
CA ASN A 78 -1.58 7.91 -17.43
C ASN A 78 -0.53 8.83 -18.10
N GLN A 79 0.72 8.37 -18.25
CA GLN A 79 1.78 9.12 -18.93
C GLN A 79 1.49 9.29 -20.43
N ALA A 80 1.05 8.24 -21.11
CA ALA A 80 0.67 8.27 -22.51
C ALA A 80 -0.49 9.25 -22.78
N GLU A 81 -1.51 9.27 -21.90
CA GLU A 81 -2.62 10.21 -22.00
C GLU A 81 -2.16 11.67 -21.82
N VAL A 82 -1.28 11.95 -20.86
CA VAL A 82 -0.74 13.30 -20.63
C VAL A 82 0.11 13.76 -21.81
N GLN A 83 0.94 12.86 -22.36
CA GLN A 83 1.74 13.14 -23.55
C GLN A 83 0.84 13.45 -24.75
N SER A 84 -0.20 12.65 -24.98
CA SER A 84 -1.13 12.83 -26.10
C SER A 84 -1.95 14.12 -25.98
N LYS A 85 -2.41 14.48 -24.79
CA LYS A 85 -3.31 15.64 -24.58
C LYS A 85 -2.56 16.97 -24.45
N TYR A 86 -1.36 16.96 -23.86
CA TYR A 86 -0.65 18.19 -23.47
C TYR A 86 0.76 18.30 -24.05
N ASN A 87 1.22 17.33 -24.84
CA ASN A 87 2.59 17.25 -25.36
C ASN A 87 3.66 17.37 -24.26
N LYS A 88 3.37 16.85 -23.06
CA LYS A 88 4.25 16.87 -21.89
C LYS A 88 4.69 15.46 -21.52
N VAL A 89 6.00 15.25 -21.43
CA VAL A 89 6.56 13.99 -20.93
C VAL A 89 6.57 14.03 -19.41
N SER A 90 5.70 13.23 -18.78
CA SER A 90 5.75 13.02 -17.33
C SER A 90 6.72 11.88 -17.00
N GLY A 91 7.97 12.23 -16.65
CA GLY A 91 9.02 11.26 -16.37
C GLY A 91 9.07 10.73 -14.92
N LYS A 92 8.21 11.23 -14.02
CA LYS A 92 8.28 10.84 -12.60
C LYS A 92 7.70 9.44 -12.40
N LYS A 93 8.57 8.48 -12.09
CA LYS A 93 8.19 7.12 -11.64
C LYS A 93 7.43 7.20 -10.31
N VAL A 94 6.50 6.27 -10.10
CA VAL A 94 5.85 6.11 -8.78
C VAL A 94 6.93 5.76 -7.76
N ASP A 95 7.03 6.52 -6.68
CA ASP A 95 7.99 6.23 -5.61
C ASP A 95 7.56 5.01 -4.78
N LEU A 96 8.49 4.50 -3.97
CA LEU A 96 8.26 3.29 -3.18
C LEU A 96 7.17 3.46 -2.11
N LEU A 97 7.00 4.66 -1.55
CA LEU A 97 5.97 4.91 -0.54
C LEU A 97 4.58 4.89 -1.17
N THR A 98 4.38 5.64 -2.27
CA THR A 98 3.14 5.58 -3.05
C THR A 98 2.84 4.15 -3.51
N LYS A 99 3.86 3.43 -4.00
CA LYS A 99 3.70 2.02 -4.40
C LYS A 99 3.26 1.15 -3.22
N ALA A 100 3.88 1.29 -2.05
CA ALA A 100 3.52 0.52 -0.85
C ALA A 100 2.08 0.81 -0.37
N VAL A 101 1.67 2.08 -0.39
CA VAL A 101 0.30 2.48 -0.02
C VAL A 101 -0.73 1.90 -0.98
N ILE A 102 -0.45 1.92 -2.29
CA ILE A 102 -1.35 1.33 -3.30
C ILE A 102 -1.43 -0.19 -3.14
N LEU A 103 -0.28 -0.85 -2.95
CA LEU A 103 -0.22 -2.29 -2.72
C LEU A 103 -1.01 -2.70 -1.48
N CYS A 104 -0.92 -1.93 -0.40
CA CYS A 104 -1.73 -2.15 0.80
C CYS A 104 -3.23 -2.06 0.49
N ALA A 105 -3.66 -1.03 -0.22
CA ALA A 105 -5.07 -0.83 -0.55
C ALA A 105 -5.63 -1.93 -1.46
N LEU A 106 -4.88 -2.33 -2.50
CA LEU A 106 -5.26 -3.44 -3.38
C LEU A 106 -5.36 -4.76 -2.62
N SER A 107 -4.37 -5.03 -1.77
CA SER A 107 -4.36 -6.25 -0.95
C SER A 107 -5.53 -6.28 0.02
N GLU A 108 -5.88 -5.13 0.63
CA GLU A 108 -7.04 -5.02 1.50
C GLU A 108 -8.36 -5.19 0.76
N GLN A 109 -8.51 -4.60 -0.42
CA GLN A 109 -9.71 -4.80 -1.24
C GLN A 109 -9.95 -6.29 -1.51
N HIS A 110 -8.89 -7.01 -1.86
CA HIS A 110 -8.96 -8.43 -2.17
C HIS A 110 -9.15 -9.32 -0.93
N ALA A 111 -8.54 -8.96 0.20
CA ALA A 111 -8.65 -9.74 1.43
C ALA A 111 -9.99 -9.53 2.16
N GLN A 112 -10.52 -8.30 2.15
CA GLN A 112 -11.59 -7.88 3.06
C GLN A 112 -12.83 -7.33 2.35
N ALA A 113 -12.78 -7.19 1.02
CA ALA A 113 -13.81 -6.51 0.23
C ALA A 113 -14.10 -5.09 0.77
N THR A 114 -13.10 -4.40 1.33
CA THR A 114 -13.25 -3.03 1.82
C THR A 114 -13.65 -2.10 0.68
N ASP A 115 -14.65 -1.25 0.91
CA ASP A 115 -15.17 -0.32 -0.08
C ASP A 115 -14.09 0.63 -0.61
N LYS A 116 -14.08 0.84 -1.93
CA LYS A 116 -13.14 1.72 -2.64
C LYS A 116 -13.04 3.13 -2.03
N PRO A 117 -14.15 3.85 -1.72
CA PRO A 117 -14.05 5.18 -1.11
C PRO A 117 -13.31 5.17 0.24
N LEU A 118 -13.50 4.14 1.05
CA LEU A 118 -12.83 4.00 2.34
C LEU A 118 -11.33 3.72 2.14
N LEU A 119 -10.98 2.80 1.23
CA LEU A 119 -9.58 2.50 0.90
C LEU A 119 -8.83 3.74 0.41
N ILE A 120 -9.46 4.52 -0.47
CA ILE A 120 -8.89 5.78 -0.97
C ILE A 120 -8.69 6.76 0.20
N SER A 121 -9.73 6.99 1.01
CA SER A 121 -9.64 7.92 2.14
C SER A 121 -8.52 7.54 3.12
N GLU A 122 -8.40 6.26 3.47
CA GLU A 122 -7.38 5.76 4.39
C GLU A 122 -5.97 5.85 3.79
N ALA A 123 -5.81 5.53 2.50
CA ALA A 123 -4.54 5.72 1.81
C ALA A 123 -4.11 7.18 1.81
N LEU A 124 -5.04 8.12 1.61
CA LEU A 124 -4.72 9.56 1.65
C LEU A 124 -4.36 10.05 3.05
N LEU A 125 -5.00 9.52 4.10
CA LEU A 125 -4.61 9.81 5.48
C LEU A 125 -3.19 9.31 5.80
N ILE A 126 -2.82 8.13 5.27
CA ILE A 126 -1.46 7.60 5.42
C ILE A 126 -0.46 8.47 4.63
N MET A 127 -0.81 8.89 3.41
CA MET A 127 0.03 9.81 2.64
C MET A 127 0.23 11.16 3.33
N ASP A 128 -0.80 11.69 4.02
CA ASP A 128 -0.67 12.92 4.82
C ASP A 128 0.31 12.76 5.99
N HIS A 129 0.51 11.53 6.48
CA HIS A 129 1.46 11.25 7.55
C HIS A 129 2.92 11.23 7.06
N TYR A 130 3.17 10.73 5.84
CA TYR A 130 4.53 10.43 5.37
C TYR A 130 5.03 11.30 4.20
N SER A 131 4.16 11.98 3.47
CA SER A 131 4.50 12.51 2.13
C SER A 131 4.11 13.97 1.90
N GLN A 132 4.56 14.52 0.78
CA GLN A 132 4.21 15.85 0.30
C GLN A 132 2.97 15.80 -0.61
N VAL A 133 2.39 16.98 -0.88
CA VAL A 133 1.13 17.13 -1.66
C VAL A 133 1.16 16.46 -3.06
N PRO A 134 2.26 16.47 -3.84
CA PRO A 134 2.28 15.84 -5.16
C PRO A 134 2.05 14.32 -5.13
N GLU A 135 2.68 13.63 -4.18
CA GLU A 135 2.60 12.17 -4.01
C GLU A 135 1.19 11.76 -3.63
N LYS A 136 0.53 12.54 -2.76
CA LYS A 136 -0.89 12.34 -2.40
C LYS A 136 -1.82 12.36 -3.62
N LYS A 137 -1.63 13.32 -4.53
CA LYS A 137 -2.44 13.41 -5.77
C LYS A 137 -2.21 12.22 -6.69
N GLN A 138 -0.96 11.77 -6.81
CA GLN A 138 -0.62 10.61 -7.61
C GLN A 138 -1.22 9.33 -7.01
N THR A 139 -1.14 9.14 -5.69
CA THR A 139 -1.78 8.02 -4.97
C THR A 139 -3.29 8.00 -5.22
N HIS A 140 -3.97 9.14 -5.07
CA HIS A 140 -5.41 9.23 -5.36
C HIS A 140 -5.75 8.81 -6.78
N ALA A 141 -5.07 9.39 -7.78
CA ALA A 141 -5.35 9.14 -9.19
C ALA A 141 -5.10 7.67 -9.59
N LEU A 142 -4.10 7.02 -8.99
CA LEU A 142 -3.84 5.60 -9.23
C LEU A 142 -4.89 4.72 -8.57
N LEU A 143 -5.21 4.95 -7.29
CA LEU A 143 -6.23 4.15 -6.60
C LEU A 143 -7.61 4.26 -7.24
N ASP A 144 -7.99 5.45 -7.73
CA ASP A 144 -9.26 5.63 -8.43
C ASP A 144 -9.36 4.80 -9.72
N LYS A 145 -8.23 4.45 -10.35
CA LYS A 145 -8.21 3.61 -11.56
C LYS A 145 -8.03 2.12 -11.28
N LEU A 146 -7.38 1.78 -10.17
CA LEU A 146 -6.98 0.41 -9.85
C LEU A 146 -8.00 -0.34 -8.99
N LEU A 147 -8.74 0.36 -8.11
CA LEU A 147 -9.81 -0.19 -7.26
C LEU A 147 -11.17 -0.16 -7.95
#